data_AF-A0AAW0YJT3-F1
#
_entry.id   AF-A0AAW0YJT3-F1
#
_cell.length_a   1.000
_cell.length_b   1.000
_cell.length_c   1.000
_cell.angle_alpha   90.00
_cell.angle_beta   90.00
_cell.angle_gamma   90.00
#
_symmetry.space_group_name_H-M   'P 1'
#
loop_
_entity.id
_entity.type
_entity.pdbx_description
1 polymer ?
#
loop_
_entity_poly.entity_id
_entity_poly.type
_entity_poly.pdbx_seq_one_letter_code
_entity_poly.pdbx_strand_id
1 'polypeptide(L)'
;MTAAVAPIPPPFFSPYLDDQCNKINSKPVPWEGYQRAKLLSAEELSLLKSLNKLPPAQRPTIFATQGPQYAKLYIDLLRKLQRVDTVQAVLVSINDMLASDPTTTIPLFHALAISENSEDPYGPIIKCLSMEEEFAVLGSLRILALLIATDRKPFPQTLVPTLLASLQGLLNGSRVPLWEVAAQVLGAVLGSKQFRKAVWEEENCISGLIKSLKTDPNPQAQYWAITCLWQLSFEQVAAEGLDKKYDVVAVLTNVAKAAVKEKVTRVVIATFRNLIAIAPSQNLPSMFMAKLLPFVISLQSRKWSDEEIVEDLNYLKEELKTRLDGLSTFDEYASEIESGHLVWSPAHETEDFWKENGIKIGQELNGKIIKRLIELLKTSKDPLVLAVATHDIGQFVKWGGDKAKQTVTDLDGKTRVMELMSHENADVRYQALMTVQRLMSQHWTK
;
A
#
# COMPACT_ATOMS: atom_id res chain seq x y z
N MET A 1 -20.87 -14.20 -23.12
CA MET A 1 -19.77 -15.00 -22.54
C MET A 1 -18.47 -14.31 -22.92
N THR A 2 -18.01 -13.35 -22.11
CA THR A 2 -16.66 -12.80 -22.25
C THR A 2 -15.70 -13.93 -21.91
N ALA A 3 -14.91 -14.39 -22.88
CA ALA A 3 -13.85 -15.35 -22.61
C ALA A 3 -12.95 -14.74 -21.52
N ALA A 4 -12.91 -15.35 -20.34
CA ALA A 4 -12.09 -14.87 -19.25
C ALA A 4 -10.64 -14.85 -19.74
N VAL A 5 -10.06 -13.66 -19.85
CA VAL A 5 -8.67 -13.47 -20.26
C VAL A 5 -7.80 -14.31 -19.32
N ALA A 6 -6.96 -15.17 -19.88
CA ALA A 6 -6.07 -16.00 -19.09
C ALA A 6 -5.11 -15.08 -18.29
N PRO A 7 -4.93 -15.32 -16.98
CA PRO A 7 -4.01 -14.52 -16.19
C PRO A 7 -2.59 -14.70 -16.74
N ILE A 8 -1.93 -13.58 -17.02
CA ILE A 8 -0.56 -13.57 -17.54
C ILE A 8 0.39 -13.60 -16.33
N PRO A 9 1.43 -14.46 -16.33
CA PRO A 9 2.44 -14.45 -15.28
C PRO A 9 3.07 -13.06 -15.13
N PRO A 10 3.31 -12.57 -13.90
CA PRO A 10 3.96 -11.29 -13.69
C PRO A 10 5.40 -11.34 -14.22
N PRO A 11 5.89 -10.27 -14.85
CA PRO A 11 7.30 -10.18 -15.20
C PRO A 11 8.13 -10.15 -13.91
N PHE A 12 9.08 -11.06 -13.80
CA PHE A 12 9.96 -11.17 -12.64
C PHE A 12 11.38 -10.79 -13.04
N PHE A 13 12.00 -9.85 -12.31
CA PHE A 13 13.35 -9.39 -12.61
C PHE A 13 14.21 -9.35 -11.36
N SER A 14 15.25 -10.19 -11.32
CA SER A 14 16.26 -10.15 -10.27
C SER A 14 17.60 -10.69 -10.80
N PRO A 15 18.49 -9.81 -11.30
CA PRO A 15 19.82 -10.22 -11.76
C PRO A 15 20.61 -10.97 -10.68
N TYR A 16 20.37 -10.63 -9.42
CA TYR A 16 20.95 -11.31 -8.27
C TYR A 16 20.52 -12.78 -8.19
N LEU A 17 19.21 -13.04 -8.26
CA LEU A 17 18.68 -14.39 -8.19
C LEU A 17 19.04 -15.20 -9.44
N ASP A 18 19.10 -14.56 -10.60
CA ASP A 18 19.50 -15.18 -11.87
C ASP A 18 20.98 -15.61 -11.84
N ASP A 19 21.87 -14.77 -11.30
CA ASP A 19 23.28 -15.13 -11.06
C ASP A 19 23.41 -16.32 -10.09
N GLN A 20 22.62 -16.36 -9.02
CA GLN A 20 22.60 -17.51 -8.12
C GLN A 20 22.11 -18.79 -8.81
N CYS A 21 21.06 -18.71 -9.66
CA CYS A 21 20.60 -19.85 -10.46
C CYS A 21 21.71 -20.40 -11.35
N ASN A 22 22.44 -19.51 -12.04
CA ASN A 22 23.54 -19.89 -12.92
C ASN A 22 24.67 -20.59 -12.14
N LYS A 23 25.04 -20.07 -10.97
CA LYS A 23 26.06 -20.66 -10.09
C LYS A 23 25.64 -22.05 -9.60
N ILE A 24 24.38 -22.27 -9.28
CA ILE A 24 23.87 -23.57 -8.84
C ILE A 24 23.84 -24.54 -10.02
N ASN A 25 23.34 -24.12 -11.19
CA ASN A 25 23.34 -24.92 -12.41
C ASN A 25 24.73 -25.36 -12.87
N SER A 26 25.79 -24.56 -12.61
CA SER A 26 27.16 -24.94 -12.94
C SER A 26 27.75 -26.05 -12.07
N LYS A 27 27.14 -26.36 -10.91
CA LYS A 27 27.64 -27.36 -9.97
C LYS A 27 26.85 -28.67 -10.14
N PRO A 28 27.49 -29.77 -10.55
CA PRO A 28 26.79 -31.03 -10.71
C PRO A 28 26.37 -31.59 -9.35
N VAL A 29 25.10 -31.98 -9.23
CA VAL A 29 24.60 -32.70 -8.06
C VAL A 29 24.83 -34.21 -8.26
N PRO A 30 25.41 -34.92 -7.28
CA PRO A 30 25.71 -36.35 -7.41
C PRO A 30 24.45 -37.23 -7.19
N TRP A 31 23.49 -37.13 -8.11
CA TRP A 31 22.18 -37.81 -8.04
C TRP A 31 22.29 -39.34 -7.87
N GLU A 32 23.31 -39.98 -8.45
CA GLU A 32 23.58 -41.41 -8.27
C GLU A 32 23.92 -41.77 -6.81
N GLY A 33 24.57 -40.87 -6.09
CA GLY A 33 24.84 -41.03 -4.66
C GLY A 33 23.53 -41.08 -3.87
N TYR A 34 22.62 -40.17 -4.18
CA TYR A 34 21.31 -40.10 -3.52
C TYR A 34 20.39 -41.28 -3.88
N GLN A 35 20.49 -41.83 -5.10
CA GLN A 35 19.82 -43.08 -5.45
C GLN A 35 20.38 -44.27 -4.65
N ARG A 36 21.71 -44.41 -4.54
CA ARG A 36 22.34 -45.46 -3.73
C ARG A 36 21.95 -45.37 -2.25
N ALA A 37 21.75 -44.14 -1.75
CA ALA A 37 21.23 -43.88 -0.41
C ALA A 37 19.71 -44.10 -0.26
N LYS A 38 19.01 -44.61 -1.29
CA LYS A 38 17.56 -44.85 -1.34
C LYS A 38 16.69 -43.59 -1.16
N LEU A 39 17.25 -42.42 -1.46
CA LEU A 39 16.51 -41.14 -1.45
C LEU A 39 15.85 -40.85 -2.81
N LEU A 40 16.36 -41.44 -3.89
CA LEU A 40 15.77 -41.40 -5.23
C LEU A 40 15.47 -42.82 -5.73
N SER A 41 14.36 -42.97 -6.46
CA SER A 41 14.06 -44.16 -7.23
C SER A 41 14.89 -44.22 -8.51
N ALA A 42 14.93 -45.38 -9.17
CA ALA A 42 15.59 -45.53 -10.47
C ALA A 42 14.90 -44.74 -11.59
N GLU A 43 13.58 -44.61 -11.52
CA GLU A 43 12.79 -43.83 -12.47
C GLU A 43 13.08 -42.34 -12.34
N GLU A 44 13.09 -41.81 -11.10
CA GLU A 44 13.39 -40.40 -10.83
C GLU A 44 14.80 -40.03 -11.27
N LEU A 45 15.79 -40.90 -11.00
CA LEU A 45 17.15 -40.69 -11.49
C LEU A 45 17.22 -40.69 -13.03
N SER A 46 16.45 -41.57 -13.68
CA SER A 46 16.39 -41.63 -15.14
C SER A 46 15.86 -40.32 -15.73
N LEU A 47 14.77 -39.79 -15.16
CA LEU A 47 14.19 -38.50 -15.57
C LEU A 47 15.15 -37.33 -15.37
N LEU A 48 15.83 -37.24 -14.22
CA LEU A 48 16.85 -36.21 -13.99
C LEU A 48 18.00 -36.30 -15.01
N LYS A 49 18.43 -37.51 -15.33
CA LYS A 49 19.50 -37.74 -16.32
C LYS A 49 19.09 -37.40 -17.75
N SER A 50 17.84 -37.61 -18.14
CA SER A 50 17.40 -37.28 -19.51
C SER A 50 17.50 -35.79 -19.80
N LEU A 51 17.22 -34.91 -18.84
CA LEU A 51 17.35 -33.46 -19.04
C LEU A 51 18.80 -32.96 -18.98
N ASN A 52 19.65 -33.55 -18.13
CA ASN A 52 21.05 -33.15 -18.01
C ASN A 52 21.86 -33.40 -19.29
N LYS A 53 21.45 -34.38 -20.11
CA LYS A 53 22.10 -34.69 -21.40
C LYS A 53 21.72 -33.71 -22.51
N LEU A 54 20.68 -32.90 -22.32
CA LEU A 54 20.13 -32.05 -23.35
C LEU A 54 20.54 -30.58 -23.18
N PRO A 55 20.92 -29.89 -24.27
CA PRO A 55 21.07 -28.43 -24.25
C PRO A 55 19.78 -27.75 -23.78
N PRO A 56 19.85 -26.60 -23.07
CA PRO A 56 18.67 -25.87 -22.60
C PRO A 56 17.61 -25.61 -23.68
N ALA A 57 18.05 -25.32 -24.92
CA ALA A 57 17.17 -25.07 -26.07
C ALA A 57 16.30 -26.27 -26.49
N GLN A 58 16.67 -27.51 -26.09
CA GLN A 58 15.92 -28.73 -26.44
C GLN A 58 15.01 -29.22 -25.30
N ARG A 59 15.16 -28.66 -24.09
CA ARG A 59 14.34 -29.04 -22.93
C ARG A 59 12.83 -28.75 -23.11
N PRO A 60 12.39 -27.66 -23.78
CA PRO A 60 10.96 -27.41 -24.01
C PRO A 60 10.25 -28.57 -24.72
N THR A 61 10.90 -29.21 -25.69
CA THR A 61 10.35 -30.37 -26.43
C THR A 61 10.09 -31.57 -25.52
N ILE A 62 10.96 -31.79 -24.52
CA ILE A 62 10.75 -32.84 -23.53
C ILE A 62 9.60 -32.47 -22.59
N PHE A 63 9.53 -31.21 -22.14
CA PHE A 63 8.41 -30.76 -21.31
C PHE A 63 7.06 -30.85 -22.04
N ALA A 64 7.03 -30.65 -23.36
CA ALA A 64 5.82 -30.82 -24.15
C ALA A 64 5.29 -32.28 -24.17
N THR A 65 6.16 -33.27 -24.00
CA THR A 65 5.80 -34.71 -24.07
C THR A 65 5.70 -35.38 -22.69
N GLN A 66 6.54 -34.98 -21.74
CA GLN A 66 6.68 -35.59 -20.41
C GLN A 66 6.45 -34.60 -19.27
N GLY A 67 5.94 -33.40 -19.56
CA GLY A 67 5.77 -32.32 -18.60
C GLY A 67 5.10 -32.71 -17.27
N PRO A 68 3.95 -33.43 -17.27
CA PRO A 68 3.30 -33.87 -16.03
C PRO A 68 4.22 -34.72 -15.14
N GLN A 69 5.08 -35.56 -15.73
CA GLN A 69 6.02 -36.41 -14.99
C GLN A 69 7.11 -35.57 -14.32
N TYR A 70 7.64 -34.56 -15.01
CA TYR A 70 8.64 -33.65 -14.45
C TYR A 70 8.08 -32.73 -13.38
N ALA A 71 6.88 -32.17 -13.58
CA ALA A 71 6.22 -31.35 -12.56
C ALA A 71 6.01 -32.16 -11.27
N LYS A 72 5.47 -33.38 -11.39
CA LYS A 72 5.31 -34.30 -10.26
C LYS A 72 6.66 -34.65 -9.62
N LEU A 73 7.65 -35.05 -10.42
CA LEU A 73 9.01 -35.38 -9.96
C LEU A 73 9.59 -34.27 -9.09
N TYR A 74 9.54 -33.02 -9.54
CA TYR A 74 10.15 -31.91 -8.80
C TYR A 74 9.44 -31.64 -7.47
N ILE A 75 8.10 -31.68 -7.44
CA ILE A 75 7.34 -31.50 -6.21
C ILE A 75 7.58 -32.66 -5.23
N ASP A 76 7.64 -33.90 -5.71
CA ASP A 76 7.97 -35.07 -4.89
C ASP A 76 9.40 -35.01 -4.34
N LEU A 77 10.38 -34.53 -5.13
CA LEU A 77 11.75 -34.32 -4.68
C LEU A 77 11.83 -33.24 -3.59
N LEU A 78 11.15 -32.10 -3.74
CA LEU A 78 11.10 -31.06 -2.69
C LEU A 78 10.44 -31.58 -1.40
N ARG A 79 9.46 -32.47 -1.52
CA ARG A 79 8.80 -33.07 -0.36
C ARG A 79 9.76 -33.90 0.49
N LYS A 80 10.56 -34.76 -0.16
CA LYS A 80 11.38 -35.78 0.52
C LYS A 80 12.85 -35.39 0.75
N LEU A 81 13.43 -34.53 -0.08
CA LEU A 81 14.84 -34.13 0.04
C LEU A 81 14.98 -32.96 1.02
N GLN A 82 16.08 -32.97 1.77
CA GLN A 82 16.39 -31.93 2.76
C GLN A 82 17.79 -31.33 2.58
N ARG A 83 18.67 -31.97 1.79
CA ARG A 83 20.02 -31.44 1.58
C ARG A 83 19.96 -30.20 0.68
N VAL A 84 20.66 -29.17 1.11
CA VAL A 84 20.70 -27.85 0.46
C VAL A 84 20.98 -27.96 -1.03
N ASP A 85 22.07 -28.63 -1.43
CA ASP A 85 22.46 -28.80 -2.83
C ASP A 85 21.35 -29.42 -3.69
N THR A 86 20.67 -30.44 -3.16
CA THR A 86 19.57 -31.10 -3.87
C THR A 86 18.33 -30.24 -3.99
N VAL A 87 17.92 -29.56 -2.91
CA VAL A 87 16.74 -28.68 -2.92
C VAL A 87 16.97 -27.50 -3.85
N GLN A 88 18.14 -26.86 -3.77
CA GLN A 88 18.50 -25.76 -4.64
C GLN A 88 18.48 -26.17 -6.12
N ALA A 89 19.04 -27.33 -6.47
CA ALA A 89 19.01 -27.82 -7.85
C ALA A 89 17.59 -28.13 -8.35
N VAL A 90 16.71 -28.66 -7.50
CA VAL A 90 15.30 -28.89 -7.85
C VAL A 90 14.58 -27.55 -8.06
N LEU A 91 14.77 -26.56 -7.19
CA LEU A 91 14.18 -25.22 -7.35
C LEU A 91 14.64 -24.55 -8.65
N VAL A 92 15.93 -24.66 -9.01
CA VAL A 92 16.42 -24.18 -10.30
C VAL A 92 15.76 -24.93 -11.46
N SER A 93 15.61 -26.25 -11.35
CA SER A 93 14.96 -27.07 -12.39
C SER A 93 13.48 -26.69 -12.59
N ILE A 94 12.75 -26.41 -11.51
CA ILE A 94 11.38 -25.89 -11.57
C ILE A 94 11.38 -24.52 -12.26
N ASN A 95 12.29 -23.62 -11.87
CA ASN A 95 12.37 -22.30 -12.48
C ASN A 95 12.66 -22.37 -13.99
N ASP A 96 13.62 -23.19 -14.39
CA ASP A 96 13.97 -23.39 -15.81
C ASP A 96 12.79 -23.96 -16.59
N MET A 97 12.03 -24.88 -16.00
CA MET A 97 10.80 -25.43 -16.60
C MET A 97 9.75 -24.34 -16.77
N LEU A 98 9.44 -23.58 -15.71
CA LEU A 98 8.44 -22.51 -15.76
C LEU A 98 8.81 -21.39 -16.72
N ALA A 99 10.09 -21.04 -16.83
CA ALA A 99 10.59 -20.01 -17.73
C ALA A 99 10.59 -20.44 -19.22
N SER A 100 10.63 -21.76 -19.49
CA SER A 100 10.75 -22.29 -20.85
C SER A 100 9.52 -22.04 -21.72
N ASP A 101 8.33 -22.28 -21.16
CA ASP A 101 7.04 -21.94 -21.75
C ASP A 101 6.02 -21.82 -20.62
N PRO A 102 5.85 -20.64 -20.02
CA PRO A 102 4.94 -20.44 -18.89
C PRO A 102 3.50 -20.85 -19.22
N THR A 103 3.08 -20.72 -20.48
CA THR A 103 1.68 -20.97 -20.87
C THR A 103 1.31 -22.44 -20.82
N THR A 104 2.26 -23.33 -21.10
CA THR A 104 2.04 -24.79 -21.06
C THR A 104 2.53 -25.40 -19.76
N THR A 105 3.59 -24.87 -19.15
CA THR A 105 4.24 -25.50 -17.99
C THR A 105 3.58 -25.18 -16.65
N ILE A 106 3.11 -23.94 -16.44
CA ILE A 106 2.42 -23.55 -15.20
C ILE A 106 1.18 -24.43 -14.92
N PRO A 107 0.27 -24.67 -15.90
CA PRO A 107 -0.90 -25.52 -15.68
C PRO A 107 -0.57 -26.94 -15.22
N LEU A 108 0.62 -27.47 -15.57
CA LEU A 108 1.06 -28.79 -15.14
C LEU A 108 1.25 -28.86 -13.62
N PHE A 109 1.72 -27.79 -13.00
CA PHE A 109 1.88 -27.70 -11.55
C PHE A 109 0.52 -27.53 -10.85
N HIS A 110 -0.39 -26.70 -11.39
CA HIS A 110 -1.75 -26.55 -10.84
C HIS A 110 -2.59 -27.83 -10.93
N ALA A 111 -2.27 -28.71 -11.87
CA ALA A 111 -2.91 -30.01 -12.04
C ALA A 111 -2.47 -31.05 -10.99
N LEU A 112 -1.41 -30.80 -10.22
CA LEU A 112 -0.92 -31.73 -9.20
C LEU A 112 -1.81 -31.80 -7.95
N ALA A 113 -2.63 -30.78 -7.70
CA ALA A 113 -3.57 -30.74 -6.59
C ALA A 113 -4.63 -31.86 -6.75
N ILE A 114 -4.48 -32.95 -5.99
CA ILE A 114 -5.40 -34.09 -5.92
C ILE A 114 -5.86 -34.34 -4.48
N SER A 115 -6.87 -35.19 -4.26
CA SER A 115 -7.44 -35.44 -2.91
C SER A 115 -6.41 -35.91 -1.87
N GLU A 116 -5.42 -36.70 -2.28
CA GLU A 116 -4.35 -37.19 -1.40
C GLU A 116 -3.29 -36.13 -1.08
N ASN A 117 -3.10 -35.13 -1.96
CA ASN A 117 -2.12 -34.06 -1.83
C ASN A 117 -2.77 -32.71 -2.17
N SER A 118 -3.73 -32.29 -1.36
CA SER A 118 -4.55 -31.10 -1.63
C SER A 118 -3.77 -29.78 -1.57
N GLU A 119 -2.58 -29.78 -0.96
CA GLU A 119 -1.70 -28.62 -0.86
C GLU A 119 -0.71 -28.51 -2.02
N ASP A 120 -0.66 -29.49 -2.94
CA ASP A 120 0.24 -29.41 -4.08
C ASP A 120 -0.22 -28.36 -5.09
N PRO A 121 0.70 -27.66 -5.78
CA PRO A 121 2.16 -27.78 -5.67
C PRO A 121 2.77 -26.98 -4.50
N TYR A 122 1.97 -26.26 -3.72
CA TYR A 122 2.43 -25.23 -2.79
C TYR A 122 3.11 -25.76 -1.54
N GLY A 123 2.60 -26.83 -0.91
CA GLY A 123 3.11 -27.33 0.37
C GLY A 123 4.62 -27.60 0.36
N PRO A 124 5.14 -28.42 -0.57
CA PRO A 124 6.58 -28.69 -0.68
C PRO A 124 7.43 -27.45 -0.96
N ILE A 125 6.92 -26.46 -1.71
CA ILE A 125 7.63 -25.22 -2.01
C ILE A 125 7.65 -24.28 -0.80
N ILE A 126 6.54 -24.17 -0.06
CA ILE A 126 6.43 -23.36 1.15
C ILE A 126 7.36 -23.90 2.25
N LYS A 127 7.54 -25.21 2.35
CA LYS A 127 8.50 -25.83 3.27
C LYS A 127 9.93 -25.32 3.07
N CYS A 128 10.33 -25.04 1.82
CA CYS A 128 11.65 -24.50 1.51
C CYS A 128 11.88 -23.08 2.04
N LEU A 129 10.82 -22.32 2.39
CA LEU A 129 10.93 -21.00 3.00
C LEU A 129 11.49 -21.03 4.43
N SER A 130 11.46 -22.20 5.08
CA SER A 130 12.02 -22.40 6.42
C SER A 130 13.50 -22.80 6.41
N MET A 131 14.13 -22.89 5.24
CA MET A 131 15.56 -23.19 5.13
C MET A 131 16.39 -21.96 5.48
N GLU A 132 17.56 -22.17 6.10
CA GLU A 132 18.52 -21.10 6.39
C GLU A 132 19.12 -20.49 5.12
N GLU A 133 19.12 -21.26 4.03
CA GLU A 133 19.82 -20.90 2.82
C GLU A 133 19.03 -19.96 1.94
N GLU A 134 19.60 -18.79 1.73
CA GLU A 134 18.96 -17.67 1.05
C GLU A 134 18.38 -18.03 -0.33
N PHE A 135 19.15 -18.73 -1.18
CA PHE A 135 18.63 -19.12 -2.50
C PHE A 135 17.40 -20.03 -2.39
N ALA A 136 17.37 -20.94 -1.41
CA ALA A 136 16.23 -21.83 -1.25
C ALA A 136 14.97 -21.04 -0.93
N VAL A 137 15.07 -20.00 -0.10
CA VAL A 137 13.98 -19.07 0.20
C VAL A 137 13.59 -18.25 -1.03
N LEU A 138 14.54 -17.54 -1.65
CA LEU A 138 14.25 -16.62 -2.78
C LEU A 138 13.76 -17.35 -4.03
N GLY A 139 14.36 -18.50 -4.35
CA GLY A 139 13.96 -19.34 -5.47
C GLY A 139 12.54 -19.88 -5.29
N SER A 140 12.20 -20.30 -4.07
CA SER A 140 10.84 -20.74 -3.72
C SER A 140 9.83 -19.60 -3.83
N LEU A 141 10.15 -18.42 -3.32
CA LEU A 141 9.28 -17.24 -3.42
C LEU A 141 9.00 -16.85 -4.88
N ARG A 142 10.01 -16.87 -5.76
CA ARG A 142 9.82 -16.61 -7.19
C ARG A 142 8.87 -17.62 -7.84
N ILE A 143 9.05 -18.91 -7.56
CA ILE A 143 8.15 -19.96 -8.06
C ILE A 143 6.73 -19.75 -7.54
N LEU A 144 6.58 -19.46 -6.24
CA LEU A 144 5.29 -19.17 -5.63
C LEU A 144 4.61 -17.96 -6.27
N ALA A 145 5.34 -16.88 -6.55
CA ALA A 145 4.80 -15.70 -7.22
C ALA A 145 4.15 -16.06 -8.57
N LEU A 146 4.84 -16.85 -9.39
CA LEU A 146 4.33 -17.29 -10.70
C LEU A 146 3.10 -18.18 -10.56
N LEU A 147 3.17 -19.18 -9.67
CA LEU A 147 2.09 -20.15 -9.49
C LEU A 147 0.85 -19.52 -8.83
N ILE A 148 1.02 -18.62 -7.86
CA ILE A 148 -0.09 -17.95 -7.17
C ILE A 148 -0.78 -16.95 -8.10
N ALA A 149 -0.03 -16.17 -8.87
CA ALA A 149 -0.61 -15.14 -9.74
C ALA A 149 -1.46 -15.72 -10.89
N THR A 150 -1.28 -17.00 -11.20
CA THR A 150 -1.91 -17.66 -12.35
C THR A 150 -2.89 -18.76 -11.95
N ASP A 151 -2.90 -19.21 -10.69
CA ASP A 151 -3.87 -20.20 -10.23
C ASP A 151 -5.25 -19.56 -10.03
N ARG A 152 -6.27 -20.26 -10.52
CA ARG A 152 -7.68 -19.90 -10.32
C ARG A 152 -8.24 -20.54 -9.05
N LYS A 153 -7.60 -21.58 -8.54
CA LYS A 153 -8.00 -22.26 -7.31
C LYS A 153 -7.59 -21.43 -6.09
N PRO A 154 -8.35 -21.53 -4.98
CA PRO A 154 -7.95 -20.91 -3.72
C PRO A 154 -6.62 -21.45 -3.24
N PHE A 155 -5.76 -20.56 -2.74
CA PHE A 155 -4.51 -20.96 -2.13
C PHE A 155 -4.78 -21.64 -0.76
N PRO A 156 -4.06 -22.72 -0.40
CA PRO A 156 -4.25 -23.40 0.87
C PRO A 156 -4.04 -22.46 2.07
N GLN A 157 -5.10 -22.24 2.85
CA GLN A 157 -5.09 -21.25 3.94
C GLN A 157 -4.07 -21.57 5.04
N THR A 158 -3.79 -22.86 5.26
CA THR A 158 -2.77 -23.37 6.18
C THR A 158 -1.36 -22.86 5.86
N LEU A 159 -1.08 -22.54 4.60
CA LEU A 159 0.25 -22.13 4.13
C LEU A 159 0.45 -20.61 4.13
N VAL A 160 -0.63 -19.83 4.26
CA VAL A 160 -0.59 -18.36 4.22
C VAL A 160 0.33 -17.76 5.30
N PRO A 161 0.29 -18.20 6.58
CA PRO A 161 1.14 -17.63 7.61
C PRO A 161 2.63 -17.78 7.31
N THR A 162 3.07 -18.94 6.82
CA THR A 162 4.47 -19.20 6.48
C THR A 162 4.94 -18.33 5.32
N LEU A 163 4.09 -18.14 4.30
CA LEU A 163 4.38 -17.25 3.17
C LEU A 163 4.56 -15.81 3.66
N LEU A 164 3.61 -15.30 4.45
CA LEU A 164 3.64 -13.93 4.95
C LEU A 164 4.81 -13.70 5.92
N ALA A 165 5.11 -14.67 6.80
CA ALA A 165 6.28 -14.63 7.68
C ALA A 165 7.60 -14.48 6.91
N SER A 166 7.76 -15.25 5.83
CA SER A 166 8.95 -15.15 4.96
C SER A 166 9.02 -13.77 4.28
N LEU A 167 7.91 -13.29 3.72
CA LEU A 167 7.85 -11.98 3.06
C LEU A 167 8.15 -10.83 4.01
N GLN A 168 7.54 -10.79 5.20
CA GLN A 168 7.80 -9.72 6.17
C GLN A 168 9.26 -9.69 6.62
N GLY A 169 9.91 -10.85 6.80
CA GLY A 169 11.31 -10.92 7.20
C GLY A 169 12.24 -10.29 6.17
N LEU A 170 12.00 -10.56 4.90
CA LEU A 170 12.78 -10.00 3.79
C LEU A 170 12.47 -8.51 3.57
N LEU A 171 11.20 -8.09 3.69
CA LEU A 171 10.77 -6.70 3.52
C LEU A 171 11.27 -5.76 4.61
N ASN A 172 11.50 -6.28 5.82
CA ASN A 172 12.05 -5.50 6.94
C ASN A 172 13.58 -5.60 7.06
N GLY A 173 14.21 -6.47 6.27
CA GLY A 173 15.65 -6.63 6.19
C GLY A 173 16.37 -5.43 5.59
N SER A 174 17.70 -5.46 5.62
CA SER A 174 18.57 -4.40 5.09
C SER A 174 19.13 -4.70 3.70
N ARG A 175 18.98 -5.93 3.21
CA ARG A 175 19.60 -6.39 1.96
C ARG A 175 18.67 -6.11 0.78
N VAL A 176 19.03 -5.11 -0.01
CA VAL A 176 18.24 -4.65 -1.17
C VAL A 176 17.83 -5.79 -2.12
N PRO A 177 18.73 -6.69 -2.59
CA PRO A 177 18.32 -7.72 -3.56
C PRO A 177 17.25 -8.69 -3.03
N LEU A 178 17.23 -8.93 -1.71
CA LEU A 178 16.25 -9.79 -1.04
C LEU A 178 14.91 -9.06 -0.90
N TRP A 179 14.98 -7.78 -0.53
CA TRP A 179 13.82 -6.89 -0.46
C TRP A 179 13.14 -6.78 -1.83
N GLU A 180 13.90 -6.62 -2.93
CA GLU A 180 13.37 -6.52 -4.29
C GLU A 180 12.60 -7.78 -4.72
N VAL A 181 13.12 -8.96 -4.38
CA VAL A 181 12.42 -10.24 -4.61
C VAL A 181 11.13 -10.27 -3.79
N ALA A 182 11.20 -9.95 -2.50
CA ALA A 182 10.03 -9.99 -1.63
C ALA A 182 8.93 -8.99 -2.05
N ALA A 183 9.30 -7.79 -2.50
CA ALA A 183 8.35 -6.79 -2.99
C ALA A 183 7.65 -7.24 -4.29
N GLN A 184 8.39 -7.85 -5.23
CA GLN A 184 7.79 -8.42 -6.45
C GLN A 184 6.85 -9.59 -6.15
N VAL A 185 7.25 -10.47 -5.23
CA VAL A 185 6.44 -11.63 -4.81
C VAL A 185 5.19 -11.16 -4.09
N LEU A 186 5.29 -10.18 -3.20
CA LEU A 186 4.12 -9.59 -2.54
C LEU A 186 3.16 -8.94 -3.55
N GLY A 187 3.68 -8.26 -4.57
CA GLY A 187 2.87 -7.71 -5.66
C GLY A 187 2.12 -8.78 -6.46
N ALA A 188 2.76 -9.93 -6.72
CA ALA A 188 2.11 -11.08 -7.35
C ALA A 188 1.01 -11.68 -6.46
N VAL A 189 1.29 -11.83 -5.16
CA VAL A 189 0.34 -12.34 -4.16
C VAL A 189 -0.89 -11.42 -4.03
N LEU A 190 -0.68 -10.10 -3.94
CA LEU A 190 -1.74 -9.09 -3.84
C LEU A 190 -2.56 -8.92 -5.12
N GLY A 191 -2.05 -9.41 -6.25
CA GLY A 191 -2.81 -9.54 -7.49
C GLY A 191 -4.05 -10.41 -7.31
N SER A 192 -4.00 -11.40 -6.42
CA SER A 192 -5.15 -12.22 -6.06
C SER A 192 -5.87 -11.66 -4.83
N LYS A 193 -7.18 -11.38 -4.98
CA LYS A 193 -8.01 -10.78 -3.92
C LYS A 193 -7.97 -11.57 -2.61
N GLN A 194 -7.80 -12.89 -2.66
CA GLN A 194 -7.83 -13.77 -1.48
C GLN A 194 -6.73 -13.44 -0.44
N PHE A 195 -5.64 -12.78 -0.83
CA PHE A 195 -4.55 -12.45 0.10
C PHE A 195 -4.63 -11.05 0.70
N ARG A 196 -5.42 -10.14 0.13
CA ARG A 196 -5.40 -8.71 0.52
C ARG A 196 -5.72 -8.51 1.99
N LYS A 197 -6.75 -9.20 2.49
CA LYS A 197 -7.13 -9.16 3.90
C LYS A 197 -6.06 -9.73 4.82
N ALA A 198 -5.48 -10.88 4.49
CA ALA A 198 -4.41 -11.50 5.28
C ALA A 198 -3.14 -10.63 5.32
N VAL A 199 -2.77 -10.02 4.19
CA VAL A 199 -1.64 -9.07 4.13
C VAL A 199 -1.95 -7.80 4.94
N TRP A 200 -3.19 -7.31 4.92
CA TRP A 200 -3.59 -6.17 5.74
C TRP A 200 -3.50 -6.46 7.25
N GLU A 201 -3.86 -7.67 7.65
CA GLU A 201 -3.73 -8.14 9.04
C GLU A 201 -2.25 -8.33 9.44
N GLU A 202 -1.36 -8.65 8.49
CA GLU A 202 0.09 -8.72 8.70
C GLU A 202 0.76 -7.34 8.50
N GLU A 203 0.69 -6.51 9.54
CA GLU A 203 1.19 -5.12 9.52
C GLU A 203 2.69 -4.98 9.16
N ASN A 204 3.50 -6.01 9.42
CA ASN A 204 4.93 -5.98 9.17
C ASN A 204 5.27 -6.00 7.67
N CYS A 205 4.45 -6.63 6.83
CA CYS A 205 4.62 -6.57 5.38
C CYS A 205 4.52 -5.12 4.89
N ILE A 206 3.50 -4.39 5.36
CA ILE A 206 3.24 -3.01 4.96
C ILE A 206 4.31 -2.08 5.54
N SER A 207 4.70 -2.29 6.80
CA SER A 207 5.74 -1.50 7.47
C SER A 207 7.08 -1.52 6.72
N GLY A 208 7.48 -2.69 6.20
CA GLY A 208 8.70 -2.83 5.39
C GLY A 208 8.64 -2.06 4.06
N LEU A 209 7.47 -2.00 3.42
CA LEU A 209 7.24 -1.20 2.21
C LEU A 209 7.30 0.30 2.51
N ILE A 210 6.62 0.75 3.56
CA ILE A 210 6.58 2.17 3.97
C ILE A 210 7.97 2.65 4.38
N LYS A 211 8.74 1.82 5.10
CA LYS A 211 10.14 2.11 5.42
C LYS A 211 10.96 2.32 4.15
N SER A 212 10.86 1.40 3.18
CA SER A 212 11.55 1.52 1.90
C SER A 212 11.19 2.82 1.16
N LEU A 213 9.91 3.18 1.09
CA LEU A 213 9.47 4.43 0.46
C LEU A 213 10.03 5.70 1.11
N LYS A 214 10.30 5.65 2.43
CA LYS A 214 10.89 6.77 3.17
C LYS A 214 12.41 6.86 3.00
N THR A 215 13.09 5.76 2.66
CA THR A 215 14.57 5.69 2.67
C THR A 215 15.21 5.46 1.32
N ASP A 216 14.51 4.81 0.38
CA ASP A 216 15.05 4.41 -0.92
C ASP A 216 14.47 5.29 -2.05
N PRO A 217 15.30 6.13 -2.69
CA PRO A 217 14.87 6.95 -3.83
C PRO A 217 14.83 6.17 -5.16
N ASN A 218 15.18 4.88 -5.18
CA ASN A 218 15.23 4.08 -6.40
C ASN A 218 13.82 3.97 -7.04
N PRO A 219 13.61 4.44 -8.29
CA PRO A 219 12.28 4.44 -8.90
C PRO A 219 11.66 3.05 -9.10
N GLN A 220 12.47 2.01 -9.23
CA GLN A 220 11.97 0.64 -9.38
C GLN A 220 11.50 0.08 -8.02
N ALA A 221 12.27 0.31 -6.96
CA ALA A 221 11.89 -0.08 -5.60
C ALA A 221 10.61 0.65 -5.16
N GLN A 222 10.55 1.96 -5.40
CA GLN A 222 9.34 2.77 -5.16
C GLN A 222 8.15 2.23 -5.94
N TYR A 223 8.32 1.93 -7.24
CA TYR A 223 7.26 1.37 -8.05
C TYR A 223 6.72 0.06 -7.44
N TRP A 224 7.57 -0.92 -7.12
CA TRP A 224 7.13 -2.19 -6.54
C TRP A 224 6.39 -2.00 -5.20
N ALA A 225 6.91 -1.13 -4.32
CA ALA A 225 6.26 -0.88 -3.04
C ALA A 225 4.89 -0.20 -3.21
N ILE A 226 4.79 0.81 -4.07
CA ILE A 226 3.52 1.53 -4.27
C ILE A 226 2.53 0.66 -5.04
N THR A 227 2.97 -0.21 -5.94
CA THR A 227 2.09 -1.21 -6.57
C THR A 227 1.45 -2.12 -5.53
N CYS A 228 2.19 -2.57 -4.52
CA CYS A 228 1.61 -3.35 -3.43
C CYS A 228 0.56 -2.54 -2.64
N LEU A 229 0.84 -1.27 -2.31
CA LEU A 229 -0.10 -0.39 -1.62
C LEU A 229 -1.36 -0.11 -2.47
N TRP A 230 -1.18 0.10 -3.77
CA TRP A 230 -2.27 0.28 -4.73
C TRP A 230 -3.15 -0.97 -4.80
N GLN A 231 -2.57 -2.16 -4.90
CA GLN A 231 -3.34 -3.42 -4.91
C GLN A 231 -4.10 -3.64 -3.59
N LEU A 232 -3.49 -3.29 -2.45
CA LEU A 232 -4.14 -3.32 -1.14
C LEU A 232 -5.28 -2.32 -1.04
N SER A 233 -5.14 -1.12 -1.63
CA SER A 233 -6.17 -0.07 -1.56
C SER A 233 -7.52 -0.46 -2.17
N PHE A 234 -7.58 -1.53 -2.96
CA PHE A 234 -8.85 -2.09 -3.45
C PHE A 234 -9.65 -2.84 -2.37
N GLU A 235 -9.07 -3.13 -1.22
CA GLU A 235 -9.75 -3.77 -0.09
C GLU A 235 -10.24 -2.69 0.89
N GLN A 236 -11.54 -2.68 1.20
CA GLN A 236 -12.19 -1.60 1.97
C GLN A 236 -11.46 -1.31 3.28
N VAL A 237 -11.19 -2.36 4.07
CA VAL A 237 -10.53 -2.22 5.39
C VAL A 237 -9.10 -1.67 5.28
N ALA A 238 -8.42 -1.94 4.17
CA ALA A 238 -7.10 -1.38 3.91
C ALA A 238 -7.21 0.07 3.44
N ALA A 239 -8.13 0.40 2.55
CA ALA A 239 -8.37 1.78 2.09
C ALA A 239 -8.72 2.73 3.25
N GLU A 240 -9.51 2.27 4.23
CA GLU A 240 -9.86 3.04 5.42
C GLU A 240 -8.70 3.22 6.41
N GLY A 241 -7.74 2.28 6.40
CA GLY A 241 -6.69 2.21 7.42
C GLY A 241 -5.30 2.66 6.96
N LEU A 242 -5.01 2.62 5.65
CA LEU A 242 -3.67 2.85 5.11
C LEU A 242 -3.11 4.21 5.53
N ASP A 243 -3.88 5.27 5.32
CA ASP A 243 -3.44 6.61 5.71
C ASP A 243 -3.36 6.76 7.23
N LYS A 244 -4.41 6.35 7.95
CA LYS A 244 -4.49 6.41 9.41
C LYS A 244 -3.31 5.73 10.13
N LYS A 245 -2.82 4.60 9.60
CA LYS A 245 -1.75 3.81 10.25
C LYS A 245 -0.34 4.20 9.79
N TYR A 246 -0.18 4.66 8.55
CA TYR A 246 1.14 4.77 7.93
C TYR A 246 1.42 6.11 7.25
N ASP A 247 0.52 7.09 7.36
CA ASP A 247 0.60 8.40 6.71
C ASP A 247 0.80 8.29 5.19
N VAL A 248 0.13 7.31 4.56
CA VAL A 248 0.32 6.95 3.15
C VAL A 248 0.12 8.16 2.24
N VAL A 249 -0.85 9.04 2.53
CA VAL A 249 -1.07 10.24 1.71
C VAL A 249 0.16 11.14 1.70
N ALA A 250 0.74 11.41 2.88
CA ALA A 250 1.93 12.23 3.00
C ALA A 250 3.16 11.59 2.36
N VAL A 251 3.38 10.28 2.61
CA VAL A 251 4.49 9.51 2.03
C VAL A 251 4.43 9.53 0.51
N LEU A 252 3.28 9.16 -0.07
CA LEU A 252 3.14 9.10 -1.53
C LEU A 252 3.19 10.48 -2.18
N THR A 253 2.68 11.52 -1.52
CA THR A 253 2.79 12.90 -2.03
C THR A 253 4.25 13.33 -2.13
N ASN A 254 5.08 12.99 -1.14
CA ASN A 254 6.52 13.27 -1.18
C ASN A 254 7.24 12.47 -2.27
N VAL A 255 6.91 11.19 -2.42
CA VAL A 255 7.46 10.35 -3.50
C VAL A 255 7.09 10.92 -4.87
N ALA A 256 5.83 11.28 -5.11
CA ALA A 256 5.38 11.86 -6.38
C ALA A 256 6.02 13.22 -6.70
N LYS A 257 6.29 14.06 -5.68
CA LYS A 257 7.02 15.32 -5.87
C LYS A 257 8.46 15.08 -6.36
N ALA A 258 9.11 14.02 -5.88
CA ALA A 258 10.49 13.67 -6.26
C ALA A 258 10.57 12.72 -7.48
N ALA A 259 9.44 12.18 -7.94
CA ALA A 259 9.41 11.17 -8.98
C ALA A 259 9.91 11.69 -10.34
N VAL A 260 10.92 10.99 -10.89
CA VAL A 260 11.49 11.27 -12.21
C VAL A 260 10.90 10.35 -13.30
N LYS A 261 10.33 9.20 -12.91
CA LYS A 261 9.78 8.20 -13.83
C LYS A 261 8.26 8.22 -13.81
N GLU A 262 7.63 8.32 -14.99
CA GLU A 262 6.16 8.36 -15.11
C GLU A 262 5.48 7.19 -14.41
N LYS A 263 6.04 5.97 -14.49
CA LYS A 263 5.49 4.78 -13.82
C LYS A 263 5.30 4.92 -12.31
N VAL A 264 6.17 5.68 -11.63
CA VAL A 264 6.06 5.93 -10.18
C VAL A 264 4.90 6.88 -9.92
N THR A 265 4.82 7.98 -10.69
CA THR A 265 3.70 8.91 -10.62
C THR A 265 2.38 8.20 -10.93
N ARG A 266 2.32 7.38 -12.01
CA ARG A 266 1.16 6.60 -12.43
C ARG A 266 0.55 5.82 -11.28
N VAL A 267 1.36 5.04 -10.56
CA VAL A 267 0.87 4.19 -9.47
C VAL A 267 0.53 4.99 -8.20
N VAL A 268 1.21 6.11 -7.93
CA VAL A 268 0.82 7.02 -6.84
C VAL A 268 -0.56 7.61 -7.09
N ILE A 269 -0.79 8.18 -8.28
CA ILE A 269 -2.06 8.81 -8.64
C ILE A 269 -3.19 7.76 -8.66
N ALA A 270 -2.93 6.54 -9.15
CA ALA A 270 -3.87 5.43 -9.07
C ALA A 270 -4.24 5.08 -7.62
N THR A 271 -3.26 5.10 -6.72
CA THR A 271 -3.49 4.82 -5.29
C THR A 271 -4.37 5.89 -4.67
N PHE A 272 -4.11 7.18 -4.94
CA PHE A 272 -4.98 8.26 -4.46
C PHE A 272 -6.40 8.13 -5.02
N ARG A 273 -6.56 7.82 -6.31
CA ARG A 273 -7.88 7.59 -6.92
C ARG A 273 -8.65 6.51 -6.17
N ASN A 274 -8.01 5.37 -5.90
CA ASN A 274 -8.64 4.28 -5.16
C ASN A 274 -9.03 4.68 -3.73
N LEU A 275 -8.13 5.33 -2.99
CA LEU A 275 -8.39 5.74 -1.60
C LEU A 275 -9.60 6.67 -1.50
N ILE A 276 -9.74 7.65 -2.42
CA ILE A 276 -10.91 8.53 -2.46
C ILE A 276 -12.16 7.79 -2.90
N ALA A 277 -12.07 6.94 -3.93
CA ALA A 277 -13.23 6.24 -4.46
C ALA A 277 -13.84 5.24 -3.45
N ILE A 278 -13.01 4.64 -2.60
CA ILE A 278 -13.40 3.53 -1.71
C ILE A 278 -13.63 4.01 -0.27
N ALA A 279 -12.79 4.90 0.25
CA ALA A 279 -12.83 5.36 1.64
C ALA A 279 -12.60 6.89 1.75
N PRO A 280 -13.48 7.72 1.15
CA PRO A 280 -13.28 9.16 1.08
C PRO A 280 -13.23 9.81 2.47
N SER A 281 -14.11 9.41 3.40
CA SER A 281 -14.19 9.99 4.75
C SER A 281 -12.90 9.86 5.56
N GLN A 282 -12.15 8.78 5.36
CA GLN A 282 -10.91 8.51 6.10
C GLN A 282 -9.71 9.18 5.46
N ASN A 283 -9.72 9.37 4.14
CA ASN A 283 -8.53 9.81 3.38
C ASN A 283 -8.56 11.30 3.01
N LEU A 284 -9.74 11.89 2.80
CA LEU A 284 -9.88 13.29 2.37
C LEU A 284 -9.23 14.31 3.33
N PRO A 285 -9.36 14.21 4.67
CA PRO A 285 -8.74 15.19 5.58
C PRO A 285 -7.23 15.30 5.38
N SER A 286 -6.53 14.16 5.33
CA SER A 286 -5.08 14.14 5.08
C SER A 286 -4.71 14.61 3.69
N MET A 287 -5.54 14.35 2.68
CA MET A 287 -5.32 14.84 1.31
C MET A 287 -5.44 16.36 1.21
N PHE A 288 -6.38 16.98 1.93
CA PHE A 288 -6.47 18.44 2.00
C PHE A 288 -5.30 19.04 2.77
N MET A 289 -4.93 18.45 3.91
CA MET A 289 -3.75 18.86 4.68
C MET A 289 -2.46 18.78 3.84
N ALA A 290 -2.30 17.73 3.04
CA ALA A 290 -1.19 17.56 2.11
C ALA A 290 -1.23 18.50 0.89
N LYS A 291 -2.29 19.31 0.75
CA LYS A 291 -2.57 20.20 -0.40
C LYS A 291 -2.57 19.44 -1.72
N LEU A 292 -3.26 18.30 -1.74
CA LEU A 292 -3.25 17.38 -2.88
C LEU A 292 -3.88 18.02 -4.13
N LEU A 293 -4.96 18.81 -3.99
CA LEU A 293 -5.60 19.46 -5.15
C LEU A 293 -4.65 20.41 -5.91
N PRO A 294 -3.98 21.40 -5.26
CA PRO A 294 -2.94 22.20 -5.93
C PRO A 294 -1.84 21.35 -6.57
N PHE A 295 -1.44 20.26 -5.91
CA PHE A 295 -0.42 19.36 -6.46
C PHE A 295 -0.91 18.64 -7.72
N VAL A 296 -2.13 18.10 -7.73
CA VAL A 296 -2.76 17.47 -8.90
C VAL A 296 -2.84 18.45 -10.07
N ILE A 297 -3.26 19.71 -9.83
CA ILE A 297 -3.29 20.76 -10.87
C ILE A 297 -1.88 21.01 -11.44
N SER A 298 -0.85 21.04 -10.58
CA SER A 298 0.54 21.20 -11.03
C SER A 298 1.07 20.02 -11.85
N LEU A 299 0.55 18.81 -11.62
CA LEU A 299 0.86 17.64 -12.44
C LEU A 299 0.11 17.70 -13.78
N GLN A 300 -1.14 18.16 -13.80
CA GLN A 300 -1.91 18.33 -15.04
C GLN A 300 -1.30 19.34 -16.01
N SER A 301 -0.57 20.35 -15.52
CA SER A 301 0.13 21.29 -16.41
C SER A 301 1.34 20.68 -17.12
N ARG A 302 1.76 19.47 -16.74
CA ARG A 302 2.84 18.72 -17.39
C ARG A 302 2.28 17.90 -18.56
N LYS A 303 3.15 17.55 -19.51
CA LYS A 303 2.81 16.61 -20.59
C LYS A 303 3.08 15.18 -20.11
N TRP A 304 2.10 14.30 -20.28
CA TRP A 304 2.18 12.88 -19.93
C TRP A 304 2.04 12.03 -21.19
N SER A 305 2.83 10.96 -21.28
CA SER A 305 2.70 9.98 -22.37
C SER A 305 1.66 8.90 -22.09
N ASP A 306 1.39 8.64 -20.81
CA ASP A 306 0.43 7.65 -20.31
C ASP A 306 -0.96 8.29 -20.12
N GLU A 307 -1.93 7.82 -20.91
CA GLU A 307 -3.32 8.31 -20.90
C GLU A 307 -4.03 8.07 -19.56
N GLU A 308 -3.70 6.98 -18.87
CA GLU A 308 -4.31 6.65 -17.58
C GLU A 308 -3.89 7.62 -16.48
N ILE A 309 -2.68 8.20 -16.57
CA ILE A 309 -2.27 9.30 -15.67
C ILE A 309 -3.20 10.51 -15.86
N VAL A 310 -3.47 10.87 -17.12
CA VAL A 310 -4.30 12.03 -17.45
C VAL A 310 -5.73 11.82 -16.96
N GLU A 311 -6.29 10.63 -17.17
CA GLU A 311 -7.61 10.25 -16.66
C GLU A 311 -7.68 10.31 -15.13
N ASP A 312 -6.71 9.70 -14.44
CA ASP A 312 -6.71 9.68 -12.98
C ASP A 312 -6.51 11.08 -12.39
N LEU A 313 -5.66 11.92 -12.98
CA LEU A 313 -5.48 13.31 -12.56
C LEU A 313 -6.76 14.13 -12.76
N ASN A 314 -7.48 13.94 -13.87
CA ASN A 314 -8.77 14.59 -14.10
C ASN A 314 -9.79 14.15 -13.04
N TYR A 315 -9.92 12.85 -12.79
CA TYR A 315 -10.79 12.32 -11.75
C TYR A 315 -10.46 12.93 -10.38
N LEU A 316 -9.20 12.90 -9.96
CA LEU A 316 -8.77 13.43 -8.68
C LEU A 316 -9.03 14.93 -8.55
N LYS A 317 -8.78 15.71 -9.61
CA LYS A 317 -9.05 17.15 -9.59
C LYS A 317 -10.53 17.43 -9.36
N GLU A 318 -11.40 16.81 -10.14
CA GLU A 318 -12.85 17.07 -10.07
C GLU A 318 -13.42 16.57 -8.74
N GLU A 319 -13.02 15.39 -8.27
CA GLU A 319 -13.49 14.85 -6.99
C GLU A 319 -12.97 15.70 -5.81
N LEU A 320 -11.68 16.01 -5.76
CA LEU A 320 -11.12 16.84 -4.68
C LEU A 320 -11.74 18.23 -4.68
N LYS A 321 -11.96 18.85 -5.85
CA LYS A 321 -12.59 20.16 -5.95
C LYS A 321 -14.04 20.12 -5.49
N THR A 322 -14.82 19.14 -5.95
CA THR A 322 -16.22 18.99 -5.56
C THR A 322 -16.37 18.80 -4.05
N ARG A 323 -15.48 17.99 -3.44
CA ARG A 323 -15.46 17.77 -2.00
C ARG A 323 -14.97 18.99 -1.22
N LEU A 324 -14.02 19.75 -1.78
CA LEU A 324 -13.55 21.00 -1.20
C LEU A 324 -14.68 22.05 -1.18
N ASP A 325 -15.39 22.19 -2.30
CA ASP A 325 -16.51 23.10 -2.45
C ASP A 325 -17.67 22.69 -1.50
N GLY A 326 -17.94 21.38 -1.37
CA GLY A 326 -18.89 20.83 -0.40
C GLY A 326 -18.52 21.13 1.06
N LEU A 327 -17.26 20.92 1.43
CA LEU A 327 -16.75 21.22 2.78
C LEU A 327 -16.66 22.72 3.08
N SER A 328 -16.69 23.57 2.05
CA SER A 328 -16.85 25.01 2.22
C SER A 328 -18.32 25.44 2.41
N THR A 329 -19.26 24.49 2.49
CA THR A 329 -20.65 24.84 2.79
C THR A 329 -20.88 25.07 4.29
N PHE A 330 -21.77 25.99 4.59
CA PHE A 330 -22.15 26.31 5.95
C PHE A 330 -22.72 25.11 6.71
N ASP A 331 -23.48 24.23 6.05
CA ASP A 331 -24.19 23.12 6.69
C ASP A 331 -23.22 22.01 7.14
N GLU A 332 -22.17 21.74 6.36
CA GLU A 332 -21.11 20.79 6.75
C GLU A 332 -20.29 21.35 7.92
N TYR A 333 -19.91 22.62 7.86
CA TYR A 333 -19.25 23.32 8.97
C TYR A 333 -20.06 23.26 10.28
N ALA A 334 -21.36 23.54 10.20
CA ALA A 334 -22.24 23.49 11.37
C ALA A 334 -22.35 22.06 11.94
N SER A 335 -22.43 21.04 11.07
CA SER A 335 -22.49 19.63 11.46
C SER A 335 -21.18 19.15 12.09
N GLU A 336 -20.04 19.57 11.56
CA GLU A 336 -18.70 19.27 12.10
C GLU A 336 -18.57 19.79 13.53
N ILE A 337 -18.93 21.05 13.77
CA ILE A 337 -18.90 21.69 15.10
C ILE A 337 -19.86 21.02 16.08
N GLU A 338 -21.06 20.66 15.63
CA GLU A 338 -22.02 19.94 16.48
C GLU A 338 -21.44 18.58 16.92
N SER A 339 -20.80 17.85 16.01
CA SER A 339 -20.18 16.56 16.28
C SER A 339 -19.02 16.63 17.29
N GLY A 340 -18.33 17.77 17.38
CA GLY A 340 -17.15 17.98 18.21
C GLY A 340 -15.85 17.34 17.69
N HIS A 341 -15.88 16.72 16.51
CA HIS A 341 -14.71 16.13 15.86
C HIS A 341 -14.17 17.07 14.78
N LEU A 342 -13.47 18.12 15.21
CA LEU A 342 -12.95 19.14 14.31
C LEU A 342 -11.66 18.68 13.62
N VAL A 343 -11.56 18.93 12.32
CA VAL A 343 -10.34 18.78 11.53
C VAL A 343 -10.09 20.05 10.73
N TRP A 344 -8.86 20.27 10.27
CA TRP A 344 -8.61 21.36 9.33
C TRP A 344 -9.33 21.07 8.01
N SER A 345 -10.34 21.88 7.71
CA SER A 345 -11.16 21.82 6.51
C SER A 345 -11.22 23.20 5.84
N PRO A 346 -11.62 23.28 4.56
CA PRO A 346 -11.73 24.56 3.84
C PRO A 346 -12.63 25.59 4.54
N ALA A 347 -13.70 25.18 5.20
CA ALA A 347 -14.54 26.08 5.99
C ALA A 347 -13.76 26.73 7.15
N HIS A 348 -12.84 26.00 7.77
CA HIS A 348 -11.98 26.57 8.80
C HIS A 348 -10.92 27.50 8.20
N GLU A 349 -10.27 27.12 7.08
CA GLU A 349 -9.06 27.81 6.60
C GLU A 349 -9.31 28.99 5.63
N THR A 350 -10.39 28.97 4.84
CA THR A 350 -10.57 29.94 3.76
C THR A 350 -11.23 31.23 4.23
N GLU A 351 -10.63 32.39 3.89
CA GLU A 351 -11.23 33.68 4.26
C GLU A 351 -12.58 33.92 3.58
N ASP A 352 -12.78 33.39 2.37
CA ASP A 352 -14.01 33.61 1.61
C ASP A 352 -15.22 32.93 2.27
N PHE A 353 -15.05 31.73 2.86
CA PHE A 353 -16.07 31.12 3.70
C PHE A 353 -16.50 32.05 4.83
N TRP A 354 -15.55 32.61 5.56
CA TRP A 354 -15.84 33.47 6.71
C TRP A 354 -16.39 34.84 6.32
N LYS A 355 -15.99 35.39 5.18
CA LYS A 355 -16.59 36.61 4.62
C LYS A 355 -18.07 36.43 4.33
N GLU A 356 -18.43 35.29 3.74
CA GLU A 356 -19.80 34.97 3.36
C GLU A 356 -20.66 34.57 4.56
N ASN A 357 -20.10 33.77 5.47
CA ASN A 357 -20.86 33.10 6.51
C ASN A 357 -20.65 33.65 7.93
N GLY A 358 -19.64 34.48 8.17
CA GLY A 358 -19.24 34.92 9.52
C GLY A 358 -20.39 35.56 10.31
N ILE A 359 -21.16 36.44 9.67
CA ILE A 359 -22.35 37.08 10.27
C ILE A 359 -23.43 36.04 10.57
N LYS A 360 -23.68 35.11 9.62
CA LYS A 360 -24.67 34.04 9.74
C LYS A 360 -24.35 33.12 10.93
N ILE A 361 -23.08 32.72 11.08
CA ILE A 361 -22.60 31.88 12.21
C ILE A 361 -22.96 32.49 13.57
N GLY A 362 -22.86 33.81 13.71
CA GLY A 362 -23.19 34.51 14.96
C GLY A 362 -24.70 34.65 15.22
N GLN A 363 -25.51 34.69 14.17
CA GLN A 363 -26.95 34.93 14.26
C GLN A 363 -27.77 33.65 14.33
N GLU A 364 -27.30 32.59 13.68
CA GLU A 364 -28.04 31.35 13.53
C GLU A 364 -28.29 30.65 14.87
N LEU A 365 -29.56 30.30 15.10
CA LEU A 365 -30.03 29.64 16.34
C LEU A 365 -29.50 30.33 17.61
N ASN A 366 -29.44 31.67 17.60
CA ASN A 366 -28.93 32.48 18.71
C ASN A 366 -27.46 32.14 19.07
N GLY A 367 -26.61 32.04 18.06
CA GLY A 367 -25.18 31.78 18.19
C GLY A 367 -24.85 30.36 18.66
N LYS A 368 -25.67 29.36 18.30
CA LYS A 368 -25.48 27.95 18.71
C LYS A 368 -24.08 27.44 18.36
N ILE A 369 -23.59 27.76 17.16
CA ILE A 369 -22.28 27.33 16.67
C ILE A 369 -21.16 27.93 17.54
N ILE A 370 -21.22 29.22 17.85
CA ILE A 370 -20.22 29.90 18.69
C ILE A 370 -20.23 29.35 20.13
N LYS A 371 -21.42 29.09 20.68
CA LYS A 371 -21.57 28.45 21.99
C LYS A 371 -20.89 27.08 22.00
N ARG A 372 -21.09 26.29 20.95
CA ARG A 372 -20.48 24.96 20.81
C ARG A 372 -18.97 25.03 20.64
N LEU A 373 -18.43 25.96 19.84
CA LEU A 373 -16.99 26.18 19.72
C LEU A 373 -16.36 26.51 21.09
N ILE A 374 -16.97 27.40 21.86
CA ILE A 374 -16.48 27.78 23.19
C ILE A 374 -16.60 26.62 24.19
N GLU A 375 -17.66 25.81 24.08
CA GLU A 375 -17.79 24.57 24.86
C GLU A 375 -16.63 23.62 24.55
N LEU A 376 -16.31 23.39 23.27
CA LEU A 376 -15.19 22.53 22.85
C LEU A 376 -13.84 23.06 23.37
N LEU A 377 -13.63 24.38 23.41
CA LEU A 377 -12.43 24.97 24.03
C LEU A 377 -12.32 24.65 25.52
N LYS A 378 -13.44 24.51 26.23
CA LYS A 378 -13.49 24.23 27.66
C LYS A 378 -13.38 22.73 27.96
N THR A 379 -13.97 21.87 27.13
CA THR A 379 -14.11 20.43 27.42
C THR A 379 -13.12 19.54 26.69
N SER A 380 -12.65 19.92 25.50
CA SER A 380 -11.76 19.09 24.69
C SER A 380 -10.35 19.04 25.28
N LYS A 381 -9.73 17.87 25.18
CA LYS A 381 -8.31 17.64 25.47
C LYS A 381 -7.49 17.35 24.20
N ASP A 382 -8.15 17.25 23.05
CA ASP A 382 -7.49 17.00 21.78
C ASP A 382 -6.84 18.30 21.28
N PRO A 383 -5.50 18.35 21.12
CA PRO A 383 -4.82 19.54 20.63
C PRO A 383 -5.30 20.01 19.25
N LEU A 384 -5.73 19.10 18.36
CA LEU A 384 -6.23 19.47 17.03
C LEU A 384 -7.55 20.23 17.17
N VAL A 385 -8.50 19.67 17.92
CA VAL A 385 -9.81 20.29 18.17
C VAL A 385 -9.63 21.66 18.84
N LEU A 386 -8.73 21.77 19.81
CA LEU A 386 -8.43 23.04 20.46
C LEU A 386 -7.82 24.06 19.49
N ALA A 387 -6.91 23.65 18.60
CA ALA A 387 -6.30 24.54 17.61
C ALA A 387 -7.33 25.06 16.61
N VAL A 388 -8.14 24.18 16.01
CA VAL A 388 -9.19 24.53 15.05
C VAL A 388 -10.24 25.42 15.70
N ALA A 389 -10.78 25.03 16.86
CA ALA A 389 -11.79 25.83 17.55
C ALA A 389 -11.27 27.22 17.94
N THR A 390 -9.99 27.31 18.36
CA THR A 390 -9.39 28.59 18.72
C THR A 390 -9.25 29.49 17.51
N HIS A 391 -8.75 28.93 16.39
CA HIS A 391 -8.65 29.64 15.13
C HIS A 391 -10.01 30.19 14.65
N ASP A 392 -11.05 29.36 14.71
CA ASP A 392 -12.40 29.71 14.30
C ASP A 392 -13.00 30.86 15.12
N ILE A 393 -12.77 30.89 16.43
CA ILE A 393 -13.14 32.04 17.26
C ILE A 393 -12.42 33.30 16.75
N GLY A 394 -11.16 33.19 16.37
CA GLY A 394 -10.41 34.28 15.77
C GLY A 394 -10.94 34.73 14.41
N GLN A 395 -11.48 33.82 13.59
CA GLN A 395 -12.13 34.18 12.32
C GLN A 395 -13.50 34.82 12.55
N PHE A 396 -14.30 34.28 13.47
CA PHE A 396 -15.58 34.86 13.87
C PHE A 396 -15.42 36.28 14.42
N VAL A 397 -14.38 36.54 15.23
CA VAL A 397 -14.08 37.90 15.72
C VAL A 397 -13.77 38.87 14.57
N LYS A 398 -13.18 38.39 13.47
CA LYS A 398 -12.84 39.20 12.31
C LYS A 398 -14.04 39.45 11.39
N TRP A 399 -14.91 38.46 11.19
CA TRP A 399 -15.95 38.47 10.15
C TRP A 399 -17.40 38.39 10.67
N GLY A 400 -17.61 38.13 11.97
CA GLY A 400 -18.92 37.96 12.61
C GLY A 400 -19.70 39.25 12.88
N GLY A 401 -19.21 40.39 12.39
CA GLY A 401 -19.80 41.71 12.61
C GLY A 401 -19.53 42.31 13.99
N ASP A 402 -20.14 43.46 14.25
CA ASP A 402 -19.81 44.34 15.39
C ASP A 402 -19.99 43.67 16.77
N LYS A 403 -20.93 42.73 16.87
CA LYS A 403 -21.23 42.02 18.13
C LYS A 403 -20.36 40.79 18.36
N ALA A 404 -19.49 40.39 17.43
CA ALA A 404 -18.71 39.16 17.54
C ALA A 404 -17.82 39.15 18.80
N LYS A 405 -17.09 40.25 19.05
CA LYS A 405 -16.22 40.39 20.24
C LYS A 405 -17.02 40.32 21.54
N GLN A 406 -18.16 41.00 21.58
CA GLN A 406 -19.03 40.99 22.75
C GLN A 406 -19.56 39.57 23.01
N THR A 407 -20.05 38.89 21.97
CA THR A 407 -20.58 37.51 22.04
C THR A 407 -19.53 36.53 22.58
N VAL A 408 -18.29 36.60 22.08
CA VAL A 408 -17.19 35.74 22.56
C VAL A 408 -16.83 36.05 24.01
N THR A 409 -16.93 37.31 24.42
CA THR A 409 -16.66 37.74 25.80
C THR A 409 -17.76 37.26 26.75
N ASP A 410 -19.03 37.41 26.37
CA ASP A 410 -20.20 37.02 27.18
C ASP A 410 -20.28 35.50 27.44
N LEU A 411 -19.61 34.70 26.59
CA LEU A 411 -19.54 33.24 26.71
C LEU A 411 -18.26 32.74 27.41
N ASP A 412 -17.47 33.66 27.98
CA ASP A 412 -16.14 33.42 28.57
C ASP A 412 -15.09 32.86 27.60
N GLY A 413 -15.32 33.00 26.28
CA GLY A 413 -14.39 32.53 25.27
C GLY A 413 -13.05 33.28 25.31
N LYS A 414 -13.09 34.59 25.57
CA LYS A 414 -11.88 35.43 25.68
C LYS A 414 -10.91 34.92 26.75
N THR A 415 -11.41 34.67 27.96
CA THR A 415 -10.61 34.16 29.08
C THR A 415 -10.01 32.80 28.71
N ARG A 416 -10.83 31.91 28.14
CA ARG A 416 -10.37 30.57 27.78
C ARG A 416 -9.28 30.58 26.70
N VAL A 417 -9.42 31.40 25.66
CA VAL A 417 -8.40 31.54 24.62
C VAL A 417 -7.09 32.10 25.18
N MET A 418 -7.15 33.03 26.15
CA MET A 418 -5.95 33.55 26.82
C MET A 418 -5.20 32.47 27.61
N GLU A 419 -5.91 31.57 28.29
CA GLU A 419 -5.29 30.42 28.98
C GLU A 419 -4.53 29.51 27.99
N LEU A 420 -5.13 29.26 26.82
CA LEU A 420 -4.56 28.38 25.78
C LEU A 420 -3.28 28.93 25.13
N MET A 421 -2.95 30.21 25.31
CA MET A 421 -1.64 30.76 24.88
C MET A 421 -0.46 30.08 25.59
N SER A 422 -0.69 29.48 26.76
CA SER A 422 0.30 28.75 27.55
C SER A 422 0.22 27.22 27.39
N HIS A 423 -0.60 26.72 26.46
CA HIS A 423 -0.80 25.29 26.24
C HIS A 423 0.49 24.55 25.87
N GLU A 424 0.62 23.25 26.17
CA GLU A 424 1.83 22.47 25.89
C GLU A 424 2.08 22.24 24.38
N ASN A 425 1.01 22.14 23.59
CA ASN A 425 1.07 22.00 22.14
C ASN A 425 1.35 23.35 21.45
N ALA A 426 2.33 23.37 20.54
CA ALA A 426 2.78 24.59 19.87
C ALA A 426 1.75 25.22 18.91
N ASP A 427 0.95 24.41 18.21
CA ASP A 427 -0.08 24.90 17.29
C ASP A 427 -1.23 25.55 18.05
N VAL A 428 -1.69 24.91 19.14
CA VAL A 428 -2.70 25.51 20.04
C VAL A 428 -2.24 26.87 20.56
N ARG A 429 -1.00 26.99 21.04
CA ARG A 429 -0.44 28.27 21.48
C ARG A 429 -0.44 29.31 20.36
N TYR A 430 -0.01 28.91 19.16
CA TYR A 430 0.06 29.79 18.00
C TYR A 430 -1.33 30.33 17.63
N GLN A 431 -2.34 29.45 17.49
CA GLN A 431 -3.70 29.85 17.18
C GLN A 431 -4.32 30.74 18.27
N ALA A 432 -4.06 30.43 19.54
CA ALA A 432 -4.50 31.24 20.68
C ALA A 432 -3.91 32.64 20.64
N LEU A 433 -2.60 32.77 20.38
CA LEU A 433 -1.92 34.05 20.33
C LEU A 433 -2.44 34.93 19.18
N MET A 434 -2.63 34.34 18.00
CA MET A 434 -3.24 35.01 16.85
C MET A 434 -4.68 35.46 17.13
N THR A 435 -5.46 34.62 17.82
CA THR A 435 -6.85 34.93 18.18
C THR A 435 -6.95 36.03 19.23
N VAL A 436 -6.10 36.01 20.26
CA VAL A 436 -6.02 37.09 21.26
C VAL A 436 -5.63 38.41 20.60
N GLN A 437 -4.67 38.40 19.66
CA GLN A 437 -4.32 39.62 18.92
C GLN A 437 -5.55 40.23 18.21
N ARG A 438 -6.40 39.40 17.59
CA ARG A 438 -7.65 39.84 16.95
C ARG A 438 -8.68 40.35 17.97
N LEU A 439 -8.85 39.66 19.09
CA LEU A 439 -9.74 40.07 20.19
C LEU A 439 -9.33 41.41 20.81
N MET A 440 -8.02 41.67 20.91
CA MET A 440 -7.46 42.88 21.53
C MET A 440 -7.31 44.05 20.55
N SER A 441 -7.28 43.79 19.24
CA SER A 441 -7.27 44.85 18.21
C SER A 441 -8.55 45.68 18.29
N GLN A 442 -8.45 47.02 18.20
CA GLN A 442 -9.63 47.87 18.02
C GLN A 442 -9.99 47.91 16.52
N HIS A 443 -11.27 47.79 16.18
CA HIS A 443 -11.69 48.06 14.80
C HIS A 443 -11.52 49.55 14.52
N TRP A 444 -10.75 49.91 13.50
CA TRP A 444 -10.86 51.23 12.90
C TRP A 444 -12.21 51.27 12.18
N THR A 445 -13.22 51.87 12.80
CA THR A 445 -14.44 52.29 12.12
C THR A 445 -14.06 53.28 11.02
N LYS A 446 -14.33 52.93 9.77
CA LYS A 446 -14.50 53.89 8.69
C LYS A 446 -15.98 54.15 8.49
#